data_AF-A0A418YM83-F1
#
_entry.id   AF-A0A418YM83-F1
#
_cell.length_a   1.000
_cell.length_b   1.000
_cell.length_c   1.000
_cell.angle_alpha   90.00
_cell.angle_beta   90.00
_cell.angle_gamma   90.00
#
_symmetry.space_group_name_H-M   'P 1'
#
loop_
_entity.id
_entity.type
_entity.pdbx_description
1 polymer ?
#
loop_
_entity_poly.entity_id
_entity_poly.type
_entity_poly.pdbx_seq_one_letter_code
_entity_poly.pdbx_strand_id
1 'polypeptide(L)'
;MPDQKKRDAPLSLRLSRDERARLERDAAGMSLGAYIKWRLFDPDRPPPRTRGKAPVRDHILLSQLMALLGQSRLSSNVNQLAKAANSGSLPVTPETESELHHACRDLAEIRRMLVQALGLDARDAP
;
A
#
# COMPACT_ATOMS: atom_id res chain seq x y z
N MET A 1 -30.38 11.20 -11.04
CA MET A 1 -29.22 11.77 -10.32
C MET A 1 -29.51 11.65 -8.85
N PRO A 2 -28.69 10.95 -8.03
CA PRO A 2 -28.99 10.85 -6.61
C PRO A 2 -28.82 12.24 -5.98
N ASP A 3 -29.84 12.67 -5.27
CA ASP A 3 -29.93 13.94 -4.56
C ASP A 3 -28.80 14.03 -3.51
N GLN A 4 -27.82 14.91 -3.74
CA GLN A 4 -26.74 15.12 -2.79
C GLN A 4 -27.32 15.82 -1.55
N LYS A 5 -27.62 15.05 -0.50
CA LYS A 5 -27.99 15.58 0.82
C LYS A 5 -27.08 16.74 1.18
N LYS A 6 -27.63 17.96 1.23
CA LYS A 6 -26.94 19.16 1.71
C LYS A 6 -26.44 18.86 3.12
N ARG A 7 -25.12 18.93 3.31
CA ARG A 7 -24.52 18.78 4.63
C ARG A 7 -24.86 20.00 5.46
N ASP A 8 -25.21 19.79 6.72
CA ASP A 8 -25.40 20.89 7.66
C ASP A 8 -24.12 21.72 7.77
N ALA A 9 -24.29 23.02 8.00
CA ALA A 9 -23.17 23.95 8.11
C ALA A 9 -22.21 23.50 9.23
N PRO A 10 -20.89 23.66 9.04
CA PRO A 10 -19.91 23.26 10.04
C PRO A 10 -20.09 24.04 11.34
N LEU A 11 -19.91 23.35 12.48
CA LEU A 11 -19.88 23.99 13.79
C LEU A 11 -18.69 24.96 13.88
N SER A 12 -18.98 26.25 14.07
CA SER A 12 -17.96 27.28 14.27
C SER A 12 -17.76 27.52 15.76
N LEU A 13 -16.57 27.20 16.27
CA LEU A 13 -16.19 27.41 17.67
C LEU A 13 -15.13 28.50 17.77
N ARG A 14 -15.36 29.52 18.58
CA ARG A 14 -14.34 30.51 18.92
C ARG A 14 -13.41 29.91 19.97
N LEU A 15 -12.10 29.95 19.67
CA LEU A 15 -11.04 29.48 20.56
C LEU A 15 -10.03 30.62 20.75
N SER A 16 -9.60 30.82 21.98
CA SER A 16 -8.38 31.59 22.26
C SER A 16 -7.15 30.87 21.70
N ARG A 17 -6.02 31.58 21.62
CA ARG A 17 -4.76 31.01 21.13
C ARG A 17 -4.30 29.82 21.97
N ASP A 18 -4.45 29.92 23.28
CA ASP A 18 -4.01 28.89 24.23
C ASP A 18 -4.88 27.64 24.17
N GLU A 19 -6.20 27.81 24.07
CA GLU A 19 -7.14 26.69 23.90
C GLU A 19 -6.91 25.95 22.59
N ARG A 20 -6.66 26.69 21.50
CA ARG A 20 -6.31 26.07 20.21
C ARG A 20 -5.00 25.29 20.30
N ALA A 21 -3.96 25.88 20.88
CA ALA A 21 -2.67 25.22 21.03
C ALA A 21 -2.75 23.96 21.90
N ARG A 22 -3.61 23.95 22.93
CA ARG A 22 -3.88 22.74 23.72
C ARG A 22 -4.57 21.66 22.89
N LEU A 23 -5.61 22.00 22.14
CA LEU A 23 -6.31 21.04 21.28
C LEU A 23 -5.39 20.46 20.19
N GLU A 24 -4.52 21.28 19.61
CA GLU A 24 -3.56 20.83 18.59
C GLU A 24 -2.52 19.85 19.17
N ARG A 25 -2.08 20.08 20.41
CA ARG A 25 -1.20 19.14 21.13
C ARG A 25 -1.91 17.82 21.44
N ASP A 26 -3.12 17.90 22.01
CA ASP A 26 -3.87 16.71 22.42
C ASP A 26 -4.36 15.88 21.22
N ALA A 27 -4.54 16.51 20.06
CA ALA A 27 -4.93 15.82 18.82
C ALA A 27 -3.86 14.87 18.27
N ALA A 28 -2.60 14.98 18.70
CA ALA A 28 -1.52 14.03 18.42
C ALA A 28 -1.43 13.54 16.95
N GLY A 29 -1.64 14.47 16.00
CA GLY A 29 -1.59 14.19 14.56
C GLY A 29 -2.94 13.97 13.87
N MET A 30 -4.06 13.94 14.60
CA MET A 30 -5.42 13.98 14.06
C MET A 30 -5.80 15.38 13.57
N SER A 31 -6.82 15.50 12.71
CA SER A 31 -7.43 16.80 12.46
C SER A 31 -8.22 17.27 13.68
N LEU A 32 -8.21 18.57 13.97
CA LEU A 32 -8.91 19.14 15.12
C LEU A 32 -10.40 18.76 15.16
N GLY A 33 -11.08 18.78 14.02
CA GLY A 33 -12.49 18.39 13.94
C GLY A 33 -12.71 16.90 14.29
N ALA A 34 -11.83 16.01 13.87
CA ALA A 34 -11.91 14.59 14.21
C ALA A 34 -11.63 14.36 15.69
N TYR A 35 -10.62 15.04 16.25
CA TYR A 35 -10.29 14.98 17.66
C TYR A 35 -11.44 15.51 18.54
N ILE A 36 -12.00 16.69 18.22
CA ILE A 36 -13.12 17.29 18.95
C ILE A 36 -14.35 16.38 18.90
N LYS A 37 -14.69 15.83 17.72
CA LYS A 37 -15.83 14.92 17.57
C LYS A 37 -15.65 13.65 18.38
N TRP A 38 -14.47 13.04 18.33
CA TRP A 38 -14.13 11.85 19.12
C TRP A 38 -14.25 12.13 20.62
N ARG A 39 -13.66 13.24 21.08
CA ARG A 39 -13.69 13.61 22.50
C ARG A 39 -15.11 13.88 23.02
N LEU A 40 -16.00 14.41 22.17
CA LEU A 40 -17.37 14.74 22.54
C LEU A 40 -18.34 13.56 22.50
N PHE A 41 -18.21 12.65 21.51
CA PHE A 41 -19.20 11.62 21.25
C PHE A 41 -18.73 10.18 21.48
N ASP A 42 -17.41 9.94 21.50
CA ASP A 42 -16.84 8.59 21.61
C ASP A 42 -15.58 8.54 22.52
N PRO A 43 -15.56 9.20 23.70
CA PRO A 43 -14.35 9.29 24.52
C PRO A 43 -13.87 7.94 25.08
N ASP A 44 -14.76 6.96 25.22
CA ASP A 44 -14.45 5.62 25.73
C ASP A 44 -13.84 4.69 24.68
N ARG A 45 -13.80 5.12 23.42
CA ARG A 45 -13.21 4.37 22.30
C ARG A 45 -11.80 4.86 22.02
N PRO A 46 -10.89 3.98 21.55
CA PRO A 46 -9.57 4.42 21.13
C PRO A 46 -9.68 5.51 20.04
N PRO A 47 -8.79 6.51 20.04
CA PRO A 47 -8.86 7.62 19.11
C PRO A 47 -8.89 7.12 17.65
N PRO A 48 -9.73 7.71 16.78
CA PRO A 48 -9.84 7.32 15.38
C PRO A 48 -8.47 7.30 14.74
N ARG A 49 -8.11 6.16 14.14
CA ARG A 49 -6.82 6.02 13.45
C ARG A 49 -6.72 7.11 12.40
N THR A 50 -5.83 8.08 12.60
CA THR A 50 -5.46 8.97 11.53
C THR A 50 -4.90 8.10 10.43
N ARG A 51 -5.45 8.21 9.22
CA ARG A 51 -4.85 7.59 8.03
C ARG A 51 -3.43 8.12 8.01
N GLY A 52 -2.47 7.30 8.45
CA GLY A 52 -1.11 7.76 8.69
C GLY A 52 -0.60 8.41 7.42
N LYS A 53 0.17 9.49 7.55
CA LYS A 53 0.97 10.01 6.46
C LYS A 53 2.13 9.03 6.17
N ALA A 54 1.84 7.75 5.98
CA ALA A 54 2.76 6.81 5.40
C ALA A 54 2.81 7.07 3.89
N PRO A 55 3.97 6.91 3.24
CA PRO A 55 4.39 7.73 2.12
C PRO A 55 3.59 7.39 0.88
N VAL A 56 2.72 8.31 0.46
CA VAL A 56 2.04 8.26 -0.84
C VAL A 56 3.06 8.12 -1.97
N ARG A 57 4.27 8.67 -1.80
CA ARG A 57 5.37 8.59 -2.77
C ARG A 57 5.96 7.17 -2.90
N ASP A 58 6.13 6.45 -1.80
CA ASP A 58 6.66 5.08 -1.82
C ASP A 58 5.64 4.13 -2.44
N HIS A 59 4.34 4.33 -2.20
CA HIS A 59 3.29 3.53 -2.85
C HIS A 59 3.25 3.74 -4.37
N ILE A 60 3.55 4.94 -4.87
CA ILE A 60 3.65 5.22 -6.30
C ILE A 60 4.87 4.50 -6.90
N LEU A 61 6.04 4.60 -6.28
CA LEU A 61 7.25 3.93 -6.77
C LEU A 61 7.11 2.40 -6.74
N LEU A 62 6.54 1.83 -5.66
CA LEU A 62 6.28 0.40 -5.56
C LEU A 62 5.24 -0.10 -6.58
N SER A 63 4.17 0.67 -6.82
CA SER A 63 3.17 0.30 -7.83
C SER A 63 3.72 0.39 -9.25
N GLN A 64 4.57 1.39 -9.54
CA GLN A 64 5.30 1.48 -10.81
C GLN A 64 6.25 0.30 -11.01
N LEU A 65 7.00 -0.09 -9.97
CA LEU A 65 7.88 -1.25 -10.03
C LEU A 65 7.10 -2.56 -10.25
N MET A 66 5.96 -2.74 -9.58
CA MET A 66 5.05 -3.87 -9.84
C MET A 66 4.52 -3.88 -11.27
N ALA A 67 4.14 -2.72 -11.81
CA ALA A 67 3.66 -2.61 -13.19
C ALA A 67 4.76 -2.98 -14.20
N LEU A 68 5.99 -2.50 -14.00
CA LEU A 68 7.15 -2.86 -14.81
C LEU A 68 7.46 -4.36 -14.72
N LEU A 69 7.35 -4.95 -13.53
CA LEU A 69 7.52 -6.39 -13.35
C LEU A 69 6.45 -7.18 -14.12
N GLY A 70 5.19 -6.75 -14.09
CA GLY A 70 4.12 -7.35 -14.91
C GLY A 70 4.36 -7.20 -16.42
N GLN A 71 4.96 -6.08 -16.83
CA GLN A 71 5.28 -5.80 -18.24
C GLN A 71 6.55 -6.49 -18.74
N SER A 72 7.42 -7.00 -17.85
CA SER A 72 8.72 -7.60 -18.20
C SER A 72 8.63 -8.91 -19.02
N ARG A 73 7.42 -9.35 -19.38
CA ARG A 73 7.14 -10.51 -20.25
C ARG A 73 7.80 -11.79 -19.76
N LEU A 74 8.00 -11.96 -18.44
CA LEU A 74 8.65 -13.14 -17.86
C LEU A 74 8.09 -14.47 -18.39
N SER A 75 6.76 -14.61 -18.47
CA SER A 75 6.13 -15.82 -19.00
C SER A 75 6.51 -16.11 -20.47
N SER A 76 6.66 -15.06 -21.29
CA SER A 76 7.10 -15.20 -22.68
C SER A 76 8.56 -15.63 -22.75
N ASN A 77 9.43 -15.04 -21.92
CA ASN A 77 10.85 -15.38 -21.89
C ASN A 77 11.07 -16.80 -21.39
N VAL A 78 10.34 -17.23 -20.35
CA VAL A 78 10.35 -18.62 -19.85
C VAL A 78 9.88 -19.59 -20.92
N ASN A 79 8.85 -19.25 -21.70
CA ASN A 79 8.39 -20.08 -22.80
C ASN A 79 9.43 -20.19 -23.94
N GLN A 80 10.20 -19.13 -24.19
CA GLN A 80 11.30 -19.16 -25.16
C GLN A 80 12.46 -20.05 -24.67
N LEU A 81 12.82 -19.97 -23.38
CA LEU A 81 13.81 -20.84 -22.77
C LEU A 81 13.37 -22.31 -22.81
N ALA A 82 12.11 -22.61 -22.49
CA ALA A 82 11.56 -23.96 -22.59
C ALA A 82 11.60 -24.50 -24.02
N LYS A 83 11.27 -23.68 -25.02
CA LYS A 83 11.41 -24.06 -26.43
C LYS A 83 12.87 -24.32 -26.83
N ALA A 84 13.79 -23.46 -26.42
CA ALA A 84 15.22 -23.60 -26.73
C ALA A 84 15.84 -24.84 -26.05
N ALA A 85 15.41 -25.15 -24.83
CA ALA A 85 15.79 -26.38 -24.12
C ALA A 85 15.25 -27.62 -24.84
N ASN A 86 13.95 -27.64 -25.18
CA ASN A 86 13.33 -28.76 -25.89
C ASN A 86 13.88 -28.97 -27.31
N SER A 87 14.32 -27.90 -27.99
CA SER A 87 14.95 -27.99 -29.32
C SER A 87 16.44 -28.34 -29.26
N GLY A 88 17.01 -28.51 -28.06
CA GLY A 88 18.45 -28.75 -27.85
C GLY A 88 19.34 -27.56 -28.21
N SER A 89 18.77 -26.38 -28.49
CA SER A 89 19.51 -25.16 -28.85
C SER A 89 20.02 -24.42 -27.61
N LEU A 90 19.45 -24.70 -26.43
CA LEU A 90 19.96 -24.27 -25.15
C LEU A 90 20.51 -25.52 -24.42
N PRO A 91 21.85 -25.64 -24.25
CA PRO A 91 22.41 -26.69 -23.42
C PRO A 91 22.02 -26.44 -21.96
N VAL A 92 21.02 -27.17 -21.48
CA VAL A 92 20.59 -27.14 -20.08
C VAL A 92 21.50 -28.07 -19.31
N THR A 93 22.58 -27.51 -18.75
CA THR A 93 23.42 -28.23 -17.79
C THR A 93 22.76 -28.14 -16.40
N PRO A 94 23.11 -29.04 -15.47
CA PRO A 94 22.61 -28.98 -14.09
C PRO A 94 22.89 -27.62 -13.41
N GLU A 95 24.00 -26.97 -13.76
CA GLU A 95 24.36 -25.64 -13.27
C GLU A 95 23.37 -24.58 -13.78
N THR A 96 23.10 -24.56 -15.09
CA THR A 96 22.14 -23.63 -15.71
C THR A 96 20.72 -23.83 -15.16
N GLU A 97 20.31 -25.08 -14.92
CA GLU A 97 19.02 -25.41 -14.29
C GLU A 97 18.95 -24.86 -12.85
N SER A 98 20.01 -25.05 -12.07
CA SER A 98 20.12 -24.52 -10.71
C SER A 98 20.06 -22.99 -10.67
N GLU A 99 20.78 -22.31 -11.56
CA GLU A 99 20.77 -20.84 -11.68
C GLU A 99 19.38 -20.31 -12.04
N LEU A 100 18.66 -20.98 -12.94
CA LEU A 100 17.28 -20.62 -13.30
C LEU A 100 16.33 -20.78 -12.11
N HIS A 101 16.42 -21.88 -11.37
CA HIS A 101 15.60 -22.08 -10.17
C HIS A 101 15.89 -21.03 -9.09
N HIS A 102 17.16 -20.65 -8.91
CA HIS A 102 17.55 -19.57 -8.00
C HIS A 102 16.93 -18.24 -8.44
N ALA A 103 17.09 -17.86 -9.71
CA ALA A 103 16.51 -16.63 -10.24
C ALA A 103 14.97 -16.58 -10.10
N CYS A 104 14.28 -17.71 -10.33
CA CYS A 104 12.84 -17.80 -10.13
C CYS A 104 12.43 -17.61 -8.66
N ARG A 105 13.22 -18.15 -7.71
CA ARG A 105 12.99 -17.98 -6.27
C ARG A 105 13.16 -16.53 -5.86
N ASP A 106 14.24 -15.88 -6.30
CA ASP A 106 14.52 -14.47 -6.01
C ASP A 106 13.40 -13.57 -6.54
N LEU A 107 12.92 -13.81 -7.77
CA LEU A 107 11.80 -13.07 -8.35
C LEU A 107 10.49 -13.26 -7.56
N ALA A 108 10.21 -14.48 -7.09
CA ALA A 108 9.05 -14.77 -6.26
C ALA A 108 9.12 -14.02 -4.91
N GLU A 109 10.31 -13.95 -4.30
CA GLU A 109 10.56 -13.22 -3.07
C GLU A 109 10.40 -11.70 -3.26
N ILE A 110 10.98 -11.13 -4.33
CA ILE A 110 10.79 -9.72 -4.70
C ILE A 110 9.30 -9.41 -4.87
N ARG A 111 8.56 -10.27 -5.58
CA ARG A 111 7.11 -10.11 -5.76
C ARG A 111 6.38 -10.10 -4.42
N ARG A 112 6.70 -11.04 -3.53
CA ARG A 112 6.09 -11.14 -2.19
C ARG A 112 6.35 -9.86 -1.38
N MET A 113 7.59 -9.39 -1.33
CA MET A 113 7.95 -8.17 -0.61
C MET A 113 7.19 -6.93 -1.15
N LEU A 114 7.03 -6.81 -2.46
CA LEU A 114 6.28 -5.70 -3.08
C LEU A 114 4.79 -5.75 -2.75
N VAL A 115 4.16 -6.94 -2.78
CA VAL A 115 2.74 -7.13 -2.42
C VAL A 115 2.51 -6.76 -0.95
N GLN A 116 3.40 -7.19 -0.05
CA GLN A 116 3.35 -6.87 1.37
C GLN A 116 3.51 -5.37 1.62
N ALA A 117 4.51 -4.74 0.99
CA ALA A 117 4.78 -3.32 1.14
C ALA A 117 3.66 -2.42 0.57
N LEU A 118 2.89 -2.90 -0.42
CA LEU A 118 1.69 -2.23 -0.93
C LEU A 118 0.41 -2.53 -0.12
N GLY A 119 0.48 -3.40 0.88
CA GLY A 119 -0.68 -3.79 1.70
C GLY A 119 -1.75 -4.59 0.95
N LEU A 120 -1.40 -5.23 -0.18
CA LEU A 120 -2.34 -5.96 -1.03
C LEU A 120 -2.61 -7.40 -0.54
N ASP A 121 -1.80 -7.91 0.39
CA ASP A 121 -2.01 -9.22 1.03
C ASP A 121 -3.10 -9.21 2.11
N ALA A 122 -3.60 -8.04 2.52
CA ALA A 122 -4.74 -7.93 3.43
C ALA A 122 -6.08 -8.10 2.68
N ARG A 123 -6.28 -9.29 2.08
CA ARG A 123 -7.62 -9.82 1.85
C ARG A 123 -8.10 -10.54 3.12
N ASP A 124 -8.16 -9.78 4.21
CA ASP A 124 -8.95 -10.09 5.40
C ASP A 124 -9.55 -8.77 5.86
N ALA A 125 -10.67 -8.44 5.23
CA ALA A 125 -11.60 -7.45 5.75
C ALA A 125 -12.45 -8.12 6.84
N PRO A 126 -12.58 -7.52 8.04
CA PRO A 126 -13.85 -7.44 8.73
C PRO A 126 -14.70 -6.28 8.17
#